data_AF-A0A2D6WT61-F1
#
_entry.id   AF-A0A2D6WT61-F1
#
_cell.length_a   1.000
_cell.length_b   1.000
_cell.length_c   1.000
_cell.angle_alpha   90.00
_cell.angle_beta   90.00
_cell.angle_gamma   90.00
#
_symmetry.space_group_name_H-M   'P 1'
#
loop_
_entity.id
_entity.type
_entity.pdbx_description
1 polymer ?
#
loop_
_entity_poly.entity_id
_entity_poly.type
_entity_poly.pdbx_seq_one_letter_code
_entity_poly.pdbx_strand_id
1 'polypeptide(L)'
;MRQKKPLDVSPTWRYPMPMPMPGQPVCATELEAIEQLARLPAAPRMFFWTDAQRKCPEDWGFIASVRQGVPPSGIEAELAAWAEQYPMAWLAVDMRDGSIPPSTVRPLNDVLSSLKRPVIVIVSRSPEHEEWPQWVLPQ
;
A
#
# COMPACT_ATOMS: atom_id res chain seq x y z
N MET A 1 19.48 -40.03 -19.33
CA MET A 1 18.35 -39.43 -18.57
C MET A 1 18.62 -37.94 -18.43
N ARG A 2 17.79 -37.08 -19.03
CA ARG A 2 18.00 -35.62 -19.07
C ARG A 2 17.45 -35.02 -17.76
N GLN A 3 18.32 -34.56 -16.87
CA GLN A 3 17.92 -33.83 -15.67
C GLN A 3 17.20 -32.53 -16.11
N LYS A 4 15.88 -32.49 -15.90
CA LYS A 4 15.12 -31.24 -15.95
C LYS A 4 15.47 -30.47 -14.68
N LYS A 5 16.38 -29.49 -14.78
CA LYS A 5 16.51 -28.48 -13.73
C LYS A 5 15.13 -27.81 -13.55
N PRO A 6 14.66 -27.56 -12.32
CA PRO A 6 13.47 -26.75 -12.12
C PRO A 6 13.71 -25.40 -12.79
N LEU A 7 12.71 -24.88 -13.51
CA LEU A 7 12.74 -23.47 -13.91
C LEU A 7 12.78 -22.66 -12.62
N ASP A 8 13.85 -21.89 -12.46
CA ASP A 8 13.96 -20.88 -11.42
C ASP A 8 12.96 -19.77 -11.77
N VAL A 9 11.76 -19.89 -11.23
CA VAL A 9 10.73 -18.84 -11.34
C VAL A 9 11.10 -17.81 -10.31
N SER A 10 11.91 -16.83 -10.71
CA SER A 10 12.10 -15.62 -9.91
C SER A 10 10.71 -14.99 -9.66
N PRO A 11 10.31 -14.77 -8.39
CA PRO A 11 9.03 -14.15 -8.05
C PRO A 11 9.14 -12.64 -8.28
N THR A 12 9.34 -12.23 -9.53
CA THR A 12 9.35 -10.82 -9.89
C THR A 12 8.02 -10.49 -10.54
N TRP A 13 7.31 -9.50 -9.98
CA TRP A 13 6.32 -8.75 -10.73
C TRP A 13 7.03 -8.10 -11.92
N ARG A 14 7.12 -8.84 -13.02
CA ARG A 14 7.92 -8.48 -14.21
C ARG A 14 7.37 -7.26 -14.95
N TYR A 15 6.16 -6.83 -14.59
CA TYR A 15 5.44 -5.76 -15.27
C TYR A 15 4.79 -4.84 -14.24
N PRO A 16 4.99 -3.53 -14.35
CA PRO A 16 4.28 -2.57 -13.51
C PRO A 16 2.77 -2.63 -13.80
N MET A 17 1.98 -2.28 -12.80
CA MET A 17 0.53 -2.15 -12.93
C MET A 17 0.18 -0.72 -13.30
N PRO A 18 -0.74 -0.49 -14.26
CA PRO A 18 -1.12 0.84 -14.67
C PRO A 18 -1.96 1.57 -13.62
N MET A 19 -2.69 0.84 -12.78
CA MET A 19 -3.57 1.39 -11.74
C MET A 19 -3.61 0.48 -10.51
N PRO A 20 -3.75 1.02 -9.29
CA PRO A 20 -4.08 0.23 -8.11
C PRO A 20 -5.52 -0.27 -8.20
N MET A 21 -5.71 -1.58 -8.24
CA MET A 21 -7.03 -2.20 -8.36
C MET A 21 -7.55 -2.62 -6.97
N PRO A 22 -8.88 -2.61 -6.74
CA PRO A 22 -9.47 -3.16 -5.54
C PRO A 22 -8.95 -4.54 -5.17
N GLY A 23 -8.33 -4.65 -3.99
CA GLY A 23 -7.77 -5.92 -3.49
C GLY A 23 -6.45 -6.35 -4.13
N GLN A 24 -5.84 -5.48 -4.95
CA GLN A 24 -4.52 -5.68 -5.53
C GLN A 24 -3.64 -4.47 -5.18
N PRO A 25 -3.00 -4.49 -4.00
CA PRO A 25 -2.06 -3.44 -3.62
C PRO A 25 -0.90 -3.33 -4.63
N VAL A 26 -0.47 -2.10 -4.86
CA VAL A 26 0.71 -1.75 -5.68
C VAL A 26 1.73 -1.03 -4.81
N CYS A 27 2.98 -0.91 -5.24
CA CYS A 27 3.99 -0.12 -4.55
C CYS A 27 4.42 1.11 -5.36
N ALA A 28 4.83 2.18 -4.66
CA ALA A 28 5.43 3.37 -5.24
C ALA A 28 6.23 4.10 -4.15
N THR A 29 7.20 4.92 -4.53
CA THR A 29 7.73 5.95 -3.64
C THR A 29 6.68 7.04 -3.40
N GLU A 30 6.85 7.83 -2.34
CA GLU A 30 5.94 8.95 -2.04
C GLU A 30 5.85 9.93 -3.23
N LEU A 31 6.99 10.28 -3.82
CA LEU A 31 7.06 11.17 -4.97
C LEU A 31 6.33 10.58 -6.18
N GLU A 32 6.62 9.33 -6.55
CA GLU A 32 5.94 8.65 -7.66
C GLU A 32 4.44 8.56 -7.44
N ALA A 33 3.99 8.31 -6.21
CA ALA A 33 2.57 8.26 -5.90
C ALA A 33 1.90 9.62 -6.09
N ILE A 34 2.52 10.71 -5.60
CA ILE A 34 2.02 12.08 -5.76
C ILE A 34 1.95 12.47 -7.25
N GLU A 35 3.02 12.23 -8.00
CA GLU A 35 3.08 12.54 -9.43
C GLU A 35 2.03 11.77 -10.23
N GLN A 36 1.82 10.48 -9.91
CA GLN A 36 0.81 9.67 -10.58
C GLN A 36 -0.61 10.07 -10.19
N LEU A 37 -0.86 10.38 -8.92
CA LEU A 37 -2.17 10.89 -8.47
C LEU A 37 -2.53 12.21 -9.16
N ALA A 38 -1.56 13.10 -9.37
CA ALA A 38 -1.76 14.37 -10.07
C ALA A 38 -2.14 14.19 -11.56
N ARG A 39 -1.83 13.04 -12.15
CA ARG A 39 -2.16 12.69 -13.54
C ARG A 39 -3.54 12.02 -13.67
N LEU A 40 -4.21 11.70 -12.57
CA LEU A 40 -5.53 11.08 -12.63
C LEU A 40 -6.60 12.11 -13.08
N PRO A 41 -7.61 11.68 -13.85
CA PRO A 41 -8.71 12.57 -14.27
C PRO A 41 -9.49 13.19 -13.10
N ALA A 42 -9.52 12.50 -11.96
CA ALA A 42 -10.10 12.97 -10.72
C ALA A 42 -9.22 12.51 -9.55
N ALA A 43 -8.83 13.46 -8.70
CA ALA A 43 -8.03 13.16 -7.52
C ALA A 43 -8.87 12.37 -6.49
N PRO A 44 -8.48 11.14 -6.13
CA PRO A 44 -9.18 10.39 -5.10
C PRO A 44 -8.93 11.01 -3.72
N ARG A 45 -9.86 10.81 -2.80
CA ARG A 45 -9.62 11.14 -1.39
C ARG A 45 -8.60 10.17 -0.82
N MET A 46 -7.42 10.67 -0.48
CA MET A 46 -6.32 9.87 0.06
C MET A 46 -6.31 9.86 1.58
N PHE A 47 -5.97 8.71 2.16
CA PHE A 47 -5.57 8.59 3.55
C PHE A 47 -4.26 7.84 3.67
N PHE A 48 -3.40 8.26 4.58
CA PHE A 48 -2.13 7.65 4.87
C PHE A 48 -2.16 6.90 6.19
N TRP A 49 -1.87 5.61 6.11
CA TRP A 49 -1.75 4.72 7.25
C TRP A 49 -0.30 4.62 7.69
N THR A 50 0.07 5.42 8.69
CA THR A 50 1.44 5.64 9.14
C THR A 50 1.52 5.76 10.66
N ASP A 51 2.72 5.65 11.21
CA ASP A 51 2.99 5.74 12.65
C ASP A 51 2.95 7.19 13.16
N ALA A 52 3.06 8.18 12.28
CA ALA A 52 3.08 9.59 12.69
C ALA A 52 2.44 10.53 11.67
N GLN A 53 1.51 11.37 12.13
CA GLN A 53 0.81 12.36 11.29
C GLN A 53 1.75 13.32 10.55
N ARG A 54 2.89 13.69 11.15
CA ARG A 54 3.90 14.58 10.52
C ARG A 54 4.51 14.00 9.24
N LYS A 55 4.35 12.69 9.00
CA LYS A 55 4.84 11.98 7.81
C LYS A 55 3.82 11.99 6.67
N CYS A 56 2.60 12.48 6.89
CA CYS A 56 1.58 12.54 5.85
C CYS A 56 1.94 13.61 4.82
N PRO A 57 1.81 13.28 3.52
CA PRO A 57 1.75 14.28 2.47
C PRO A 57 0.62 15.29 2.73
N GLU A 58 0.78 16.48 2.16
CA GLU A 58 -0.25 17.51 2.19
C GLU A 58 -1.56 16.98 1.56
N ASP A 59 -2.70 17.39 2.13
CA ASP A 59 -4.05 16.96 1.74
C ASP A 59 -4.40 15.47 1.93
N TRP A 60 -3.51 14.65 2.49
CA TRP A 60 -3.80 13.25 2.83
C TRP A 60 -4.34 13.15 4.26
N GLY A 61 -5.46 12.44 4.45
CA GLY A 61 -5.98 12.17 5.79
C GLY A 61 -5.06 11.23 6.57
N PHE A 62 -4.98 11.37 7.89
CA PHE A 62 -4.12 10.50 8.73
C PHE A 62 -4.91 9.32 9.32
N ILE A 63 -4.32 8.13 9.28
CA ILE A 63 -4.75 6.94 10.02
C ILE A 63 -3.53 6.40 10.76
N ALA A 64 -3.64 6.20 12.07
CA ALA A 64 -2.55 5.63 12.84
C ALA A 64 -2.37 4.14 12.51
N SER A 65 -1.16 3.74 12.11
CA SER A 65 -0.78 2.34 11.86
C SER A 65 -0.31 1.61 13.10
N VAL A 66 0.03 2.36 14.15
CA VAL A 66 0.41 1.86 15.47
C VAL A 66 -0.05 2.86 16.52
N ARG A 67 -0.42 2.38 17.70
CA ARG A 67 -0.68 3.22 18.88
C ARG A 67 -0.26 2.50 20.15
N GLN A 68 0.33 3.24 21.08
CA GLN A 68 0.69 2.69 22.38
C GLN A 68 -0.56 2.24 23.14
N GLY A 69 -0.52 1.02 23.66
CA GLY A 69 -1.63 0.43 24.44
C GLY A 69 -2.79 -0.10 23.59
N VAL A 70 -2.74 0.02 22.26
CA VAL A 70 -3.75 -0.55 21.36
C VAL A 70 -3.18 -1.84 20.74
N PRO A 71 -3.85 -3.00 20.91
CA PRO A 71 -3.40 -4.23 20.28
C PRO A 71 -3.58 -4.18 18.76
N PRO A 72 -2.88 -5.03 17.99
CA PRO A 72 -3.00 -5.07 16.52
C PRO A 72 -4.45 -5.24 16.02
N SER A 73 -5.29 -5.97 16.77
CA SER A 73 -6.72 -6.14 16.45
C SER A 73 -7.50 -4.83 16.53
N GLY A 74 -7.11 -3.92 17.44
CA GLY A 74 -7.72 -2.61 17.55
C GLY A 74 -7.34 -1.70 16.37
N ILE A 75 -6.08 -1.77 15.93
CA ILE A 75 -5.62 -1.05 14.73
C ILE A 75 -6.38 -1.54 13.49
N GLU A 76 -6.54 -2.86 13.31
CA GLU A 76 -7.33 -3.40 12.19
C GLU A 76 -8.81 -3.00 12.26
N ALA A 77 -9.41 -2.96 13.46
CA ALA A 77 -10.80 -2.54 13.65
C ALA A 77 -11.01 -1.06 13.27
N GLU A 78 -10.05 -0.19 13.58
CA GLU A 78 -10.08 1.21 13.19
C GLU A 78 -9.91 1.40 11.69
N LEU A 79 -9.03 0.61 11.06
CA LEU A 79 -8.91 0.59 9.60
C LEU A 79 -10.21 0.11 8.95
N ALA A 80 -10.88 -0.89 9.52
CA ALA A 80 -12.18 -1.35 9.04
C ALA A 80 -13.28 -0.29 9.20
N ALA A 81 -13.33 0.40 10.35
CA ALA A 81 -14.28 1.50 10.56
C ALA A 81 -14.03 2.67 9.59
N TRP A 82 -12.76 3.04 9.37
CA TRP A 82 -12.39 3.99 8.34
C TRP A 82 -12.85 3.53 6.95
N ALA A 83 -12.66 2.24 6.65
CA ALA A 83 -12.99 1.66 5.37
C ALA A 83 -14.50 1.72 5.08
N GLU A 84 -15.34 1.56 6.10
CA GLU A 84 -16.79 1.74 6.03
C GLU A 84 -17.20 3.21 5.88
N GLN A 85 -16.54 4.11 6.62
CA GLN A 85 -16.83 5.54 6.59
C GLN A 85 -16.47 6.19 5.23
N TYR A 86 -15.41 5.72 4.59
CA TYR A 86 -14.88 6.27 3.34
C TYR A 86 -14.79 5.20 2.24
N PRO A 87 -15.92 4.77 1.65
CA PRO A 87 -15.94 3.64 0.73
C PRO A 87 -15.18 3.89 -0.58
N MET A 88 -15.10 5.15 -1.03
CA MET A 88 -14.42 5.55 -2.27
C MET A 88 -12.99 6.07 -2.03
N ALA A 89 -12.54 6.15 -0.78
CA ALA A 89 -11.21 6.65 -0.47
C ALA A 89 -10.14 5.59 -0.78
N TRP A 90 -8.99 6.09 -1.20
CA TRP A 90 -7.80 5.28 -1.44
C TRP A 90 -6.94 5.26 -0.19
N LEU A 91 -6.24 4.15 0.01
CA LEU A 91 -5.33 3.97 1.14
C LEU A 91 -3.88 4.02 0.65
N ALA A 92 -3.08 4.86 1.27
CA ALA A 92 -1.63 4.75 1.20
C ALA A 92 -1.10 4.12 2.51
N VAL A 93 -0.14 3.21 2.42
CA VAL A 93 0.40 2.46 3.56
C VAL A 93 1.88 2.76 3.70
N ASP A 94 2.34 3.24 4.85
CA ASP A 94 3.74 3.58 5.06
C ASP A 94 4.59 2.34 5.36
N MET A 95 5.43 1.97 4.39
CA MET A 95 6.42 0.90 4.49
C MET A 95 7.83 1.41 4.16
N ARG A 96 8.06 2.73 4.32
CA ARG A 96 9.38 3.33 4.11
C ARG A 96 10.37 2.87 5.19
N ASP A 97 11.65 2.88 4.84
CA ASP A 97 12.72 2.58 5.78
C ASP A 97 12.66 3.53 6.98
N GLY A 98 12.69 2.98 8.20
CA GLY A 98 12.60 3.75 9.43
C GLY A 98 11.18 4.13 9.87
N SER A 99 10.14 3.78 9.10
CA SER A 99 8.76 3.77 9.58
C SER A 99 8.47 2.51 10.39
N ILE A 100 7.62 2.63 11.40
CA ILE A 100 7.12 1.46 12.13
C ILE A 100 6.03 0.81 11.25
N PRO A 101 6.20 -0.46 10.83
CA PRO A 101 5.19 -1.12 10.01
C PRO A 101 3.83 -1.20 10.72
N PRO A 102 2.71 -1.23 9.98
CA PRO A 102 1.40 -1.34 10.57
C PRO A 102 1.25 -2.56 11.47
N SER A 103 0.74 -2.33 12.69
CA SER A 103 0.50 -3.38 13.67
C SER A 103 -0.78 -4.12 13.31
N THR A 104 -0.63 -5.32 12.76
CA THR A 104 -1.74 -6.17 12.28
C THR A 104 -1.69 -7.56 12.93
N VAL A 105 -2.85 -8.17 13.13
CA VAL A 105 -2.98 -9.57 13.57
C VAL A 105 -2.78 -10.51 12.39
N ARG A 106 -3.39 -10.16 11.25
CA ARG A 106 -3.28 -10.91 9.99
C ARG A 106 -2.04 -10.45 9.23
N PRO A 107 -1.49 -11.28 8.33
CA PRO A 107 -0.45 -10.82 7.40
C PRO A 107 -0.91 -9.54 6.68
N LEU A 108 -0.01 -8.56 6.57
CA LEU A 108 -0.35 -7.24 6.02
C LEU A 108 -1.02 -7.36 4.64
N ASN A 109 -0.49 -8.21 3.76
CA ASN A 109 -1.06 -8.40 2.43
C ASN A 109 -2.52 -8.91 2.46
N ASP A 110 -2.88 -9.75 3.43
CA ASP A 110 -4.25 -10.24 3.60
C ASP A 110 -5.18 -9.12 4.08
N VAL A 111 -4.69 -8.27 5.00
CA VAL A 111 -5.43 -7.07 5.44
C VAL A 111 -5.70 -6.17 4.24
N LEU A 112 -4.65 -5.80 3.49
CA LEU A 112 -4.76 -4.86 2.37
C LEU A 112 -5.64 -5.40 1.24
N SER A 113 -5.46 -6.67 0.87
CA SER A 113 -6.25 -7.31 -0.19
C SER A 113 -7.73 -7.44 0.21
N SER A 114 -8.05 -7.56 1.51
CA SER A 114 -9.43 -7.66 2.00
C SER A 114 -10.20 -6.33 1.96
N LEU A 115 -9.54 -5.18 1.87
CA LEU A 115 -10.18 -3.86 1.89
C LEU A 115 -10.99 -3.54 0.62
N LYS A 116 -10.83 -4.33 -0.45
CA LYS A 116 -11.52 -4.19 -1.75
C LYS A 116 -11.54 -2.75 -2.27
N ARG A 117 -10.41 -2.04 -2.13
CA ARG A 117 -10.21 -0.67 -2.61
C ARG A 117 -8.79 -0.48 -3.14
N PRO A 118 -8.52 0.59 -3.89
CA PRO A 118 -7.16 0.95 -4.30
C PRO A 118 -6.25 1.19 -3.09
N VAL A 119 -5.13 0.46 -3.06
CA VAL A 119 -4.11 0.56 -2.01
C VAL A 119 -2.75 0.79 -2.65
N ILE A 120 -2.02 1.79 -2.16
CA ILE A 120 -0.66 2.12 -2.57
C ILE A 120 0.26 1.91 -1.36
N VAL A 121 1.20 0.99 -1.46
CA VAL A 121 2.25 0.78 -0.47
C VAL A 121 3.40 1.75 -0.76
N ILE A 122 3.60 2.70 0.14
CA ILE A 122 4.62 3.73 0.04
C ILE A 122 5.94 3.19 0.58
N VAL A 123 6.95 3.14 -0.28
CA VAL A 123 8.24 2.53 -0.01
C VAL A 123 9.39 3.51 -0.26
N SER A 124 10.57 3.24 0.30
CA SER A 124 11.75 4.08 0.04
C SER A 124 12.26 3.93 -1.40
N ARG A 125 12.15 2.73 -1.99
CA ARG A 125 12.67 2.40 -3.31
C ARG A 125 11.73 1.43 -4.02
N SER A 126 10.97 1.92 -5.00
CA SER A 126 9.96 1.13 -5.71
C SER A 126 10.47 -0.08 -6.53
N PRO A 127 11.64 -0.09 -7.20
CA PRO A 127 12.04 -1.22 -8.04
C PRO A 127 12.60 -2.43 -7.26
N GLU A 128 12.75 -2.33 -5.94
CA GLU A 128 13.33 -3.36 -5.07
C GLU A 128 12.27 -4.15 -4.28
N HIS A 129 10.97 -3.88 -4.46
CA HIS A 129 9.91 -4.60 -3.72
C HIS A 129 9.33 -5.78 -4.51
N GLU A 130 9.56 -6.99 -3.98
CA GLU A 130 9.08 -8.24 -4.57
C GLU A 130 7.61 -8.54 -4.24
N GLU A 131 7.06 -7.96 -3.17
CA GLU A 131 5.72 -8.28 -2.67
C GLU A 131 4.58 -7.66 -3.50
N TRP A 132 4.78 -6.45 -4.03
CA TRP A 132 3.75 -5.70 -4.77
C TRP A 132 4.28 -5.18 -6.10
N PRO A 133 3.45 -5.17 -7.16
CA PRO A 133 3.83 -4.59 -8.43
C PRO A 133 3.99 -3.07 -8.30
N GLN A 134 4.98 -2.51 -8.99
CA GLN A 134 5.15 -1.06 -9.06
C GLN A 134 3.95 -0.41 -9.78
N TRP A 135 3.44 0.69 -9.24
CA TRP A 135 2.47 1.52 -9.93
C TRP A 135 3.17 2.41 -10.96
N VAL A 136 2.81 2.24 -12.23
CA VAL A 136 3.29 3.10 -13.32
C VAL A 136 2.17 3.37 -14.30
N LEU A 137 1.64 4.59 -14.30
CA LEU A 137 0.68 5.04 -15.32
C LEU A 137 1.30 5.03 -16.73
N PRO A 138 0.56 4.58 -17.76
CA PRO A 138 0.99 4.70 -19.16
C PRO A 138 1.33 6.16 -19.52
N GLN A 139 2.30 6.36 -20.41
CA GLN A 139 2.63 7.68 -20.96
C GLN A 139 1.59 8.14 -21.98
#